data_AF-C6Q0T5-F1
#
_entry.id   AF-C6Q0T5-F1
#
_cell.length_a   1.000
_cell.length_b   1.000
_cell.length_c   1.000
_cell.angle_alpha   90.00
_cell.angle_beta   90.00
_cell.angle_gamma   90.00
#
_symmetry.space_group_name_H-M   'P 1'
#
loop_
_entity.id
_entity.type
_entity.pdbx_description
1 polymer ?
#
loop_
_entity_poly.entity_id
_entity_poly.type
_entity_poly.pdbx_seq_one_letter_code
_entity_poly.pdbx_strand_id
1 'polypeptide(L)' 'MAQKKSYSRYFIILQEDEKGYSISSDKVASGYAKLELKNDKCKVSYYVTKLKKRKCSLLYAFNL' A
#
# COMPACT_ATOMS: atom_id res chain seq x y z
N MET A 1 33.79 13.97 4.22
CA MET A 1 33.18 13.07 3.22
C MET A 1 31.67 13.20 3.32
N ALA A 2 30.99 13.70 2.29
CA ALA A 2 29.54 13.84 2.31
C ALA A 2 28.90 12.45 2.25
N GLN A 3 28.29 12.01 3.37
CA GLN A 3 27.40 10.86 3.39
C GLN A 3 26.32 11.08 2.33
N LYS A 4 26.45 10.38 1.19
CA LYS A 4 25.48 10.41 0.09
C LYS A 4 24.19 9.85 0.67
N LYS A 5 23.27 10.71 1.10
CA LYS A 5 22.02 10.31 1.76
C LYS A 5 21.30 9.33 0.84
N SER A 6 21.38 8.04 1.18
CA SER A 6 20.78 6.98 0.39
C SER A 6 19.27 7.15 0.48
N TYR A 7 18.65 7.38 -0.68
CA TYR A 7 17.22 7.41 -0.82
C TYR A 7 16.81 6.22 -1.67
N SER A 8 16.15 5.25 -1.05
CA SER A 8 15.67 4.04 -1.72
C SER A 8 14.15 4.04 -1.73
N ARG A 9 13.57 3.66 -2.88
CA ARG A 9 12.13 3.52 -3.06
C ARG A 9 11.79 2.12 -3.51
N TYR A 10 10.88 1.49 -2.79
CA TYR A 10 10.33 0.18 -3.15
C TYR A 10 8.84 0.30 -3.36
N PHE A 11 8.33 -0.48 -4.32
CA PHE A 11 6.91 -0.59 -4.60
C PHE A 11 6.50 -2.04 -4.44
N ILE A 12 5.57 -2.30 -3.53
CA ILE A 12 4.94 -3.60 -3.37
C ILE A 12 3.59 -3.50 -4.04
N ILE A 13 3.37 -4.29 -5.10
CA ILE A 13 2.09 -4.32 -5.79
C ILE A 13 1.13 -5.19 -4.99
N LEU A 14 -0.04 -4.66 -4.66
CA LEU A 14 -1.10 -5.33 -3.94
C LEU A 14 -2.19 -5.73 -4.93
N GLN A 15 -2.48 -7.02 -4.97
CA GLN A 15 -3.58 -7.58 -5.75
C GLN A 15 -4.62 -8.16 -4.79
N GLU A 16 -5.88 -8.17 -5.22
CA GLU A 16 -6.98 -8.78 -4.48
C GLU A 16 -6.76 -10.30 -4.42
N ASP A 17 -6.64 -10.84 -3.21
CA ASP A 17 -6.51 -12.28 -2.96
C ASP A 17 -7.91 -12.94 -3.01
N GLU A 18 -8.86 -12.41 -2.25
CA GLU A 18 -10.25 -12.85 -2.24
C GLU A 18 -11.17 -11.86 -2.96
N LYS A 19 -12.02 -12.36 -3.87
CA LYS A 19 -13.00 -11.54 -4.58
C LYS A 19 -14.07 -11.00 -3.62
N GLY A 20 -14.40 -9.72 -3.74
CA GLY A 20 -15.59 -9.13 -3.09
C GLY A 20 -15.36 -7.77 -2.43
N TYR A 21 -14.12 -7.26 -2.50
CA TYR A 21 -13.75 -5.95 -1.95
C TYR A 21 -13.78 -4.85 -3.00
N SER A 22 -13.96 -5.21 -4.26
CA SER A 22 -14.05 -4.27 -5.37
C SER A 22 -15.43 -3.60 -5.51
N ILE A 23 -15.44 -2.41 -6.12
CA ILE A 23 -16.67 -1.62 -6.38
C ILE A 23 -17.67 -2.40 -7.24
N SER A 24 -17.18 -3.24 -8.16
CA SER A 24 -18.00 -3.99 -9.11
C SER A 24 -17.34 -5.31 -9.51
N SER A 25 -18.13 -6.32 -9.85
CA SER A 25 -17.69 -7.69 -10.14
C SER A 25 -16.75 -7.81 -11.35
N ASP A 26 -16.77 -6.80 -12.22
CA ASP A 26 -15.94 -6.64 -13.43
C ASP A 26 -14.59 -5.94 -13.16
N LYS A 27 -14.40 -5.39 -11.95
CA LYS A 27 -13.20 -4.64 -11.57
C LYS A 27 -12.53 -5.30 -10.39
N VAL A 28 -11.24 -5.59 -10.49
CA VAL A 28 -10.44 -6.13 -9.37
C VAL A 28 -9.90 -4.97 -8.55
N ALA A 29 -9.98 -5.07 -7.22
CA ALA A 29 -9.35 -4.09 -6.34
C ALA A 29 -7.82 -4.20 -6.46
N SER A 30 -7.13 -3.07 -6.58
CA SER A 30 -5.68 -3.08 -6.75
C SER A 30 -5.05 -1.89 -6.06
N GLY A 31 -3.83 -2.09 -5.59
CA GLY A 31 -3.09 -1.05 -4.91
C GLY A 31 -1.59 -1.27 -4.96
N TYR A 32 -0.87 -0.37 -4.30
CA TYR A 32 0.54 -0.56 -4.03
C TYR A 32 0.90 0.07 -2.70
N ALA A 33 1.88 -0.52 -2.02
CA ALA A 33 2.59 0.12 -0.93
C ALA A 33 3.90 0.71 -1.46
N LYS A 34 4.14 1.97 -1.12
CA LYS A 34 5.38 2.69 -1.37
C LYS A 34 6.18 2.74 -0.08
N LEU A 35 7.38 2.19 -0.11
CA LEU A 35 8.35 2.31 0.97
C LEU A 35 9.42 3.32 0.55
N GLU A 36 9.59 4.35 1.37
CA GLU A 36 10.60 5.38 1.20
C GLU A 36 11.59 5.30 2.36
N LEU A 37 12.81 4.82 2.07
CA LEU A 37 13.90 4.85 3.03
C LEU A 37 14.77 6.07 2.74
N LYS A 38 14.84 6.97 3.72
CA LYS A 38 15.67 8.17 3.65
C LYS A 38 16.46 8.28 4.95
N ASN A 39 17.76 8.04 4.86
CA ASN A 39 18.63 7.88 6.02
C ASN A 39 18.08 6.73 6.91
N ASP A 40 17.87 6.98 8.21
CA ASP A 40 17.33 6.01 9.17
C ASP A 40 15.80 6.06 9.31
N LYS A 41 15.11 6.83 8.45
CA LYS A 41 13.65 6.94 8.46
C LYS A 41 13.05 6.12 7.33
N CYS A 42 12.16 5.19 7.68
CA CYS A 42 11.29 4.49 6.75
C CYS A 42 9.90 5.12 6.79
N LYS A 43 9.40 5.57 5.63
CA LYS A 43 8.01 5.99 5.46
C LYS A 43 7.30 4.96 4.59
N VAL A 44 6.24 4.37 5.12
CA VAL A 44 5.34 3.48 4.38
C VAL A 44 4.09 4.28 4.01
N SER A 45 3.66 4.19 2.75
CA SER A 45 2.42 4.80 2.27
C SER A 45 1.72 3.81 1.36
N TYR A 46 0.41 3.65 1.50
CA TYR A 46 -0.38 2.73 0.70
C TYR A 46 -1.41 3.48 -0.13
N TYR A 47 -1.65 2.99 -1.33
CA TYR A 47 -2.62 3.54 -2.27
C TYR A 47 -3.45 2.37 -2.78
N VAL A 48 -4.76 2.41 -2.56
CA VAL A 48 -5.67 1.37 -3.04
C VAL A 48 -6.78 2.01 -3.83
N THR A 49 -7.08 1.44 -4.99
CA THR A 49 -8.10 1.90 -5.93
C THR A 49 -9.22 0.88 -6.05
N LYS A 50 -10.39 1.36 -6.48
CA LYS A 50 -11.55 0.52 -6.77
C LYS A 50 -12.06 -0.29 -5.58
N LEU A 51 -11.78 0.15 -4.34
CA LEU A 51 -12.35 -0.42 -3.13
C LEU A 51 -13.82 -0.01 -2.98
N LYS A 52 -14.67 -0.99 -2.67
CA LYS A 52 -16.05 -0.75 -2.28
C LYS A 52 -16.04 0.04 -0.97
N LYS A 53 -16.69 1.20 -0.97
CA LYS A 53 -16.78 2.07 0.21
C LYS A 53 -17.72 1.43 1.24
N ARG A 54 -17.24 0.46 2.02
CA ARG A 54 -17.95 0.00 3.22
C ARG A 54 -17.66 0.96 4.36
N LYS A 55 -18.65 1.21 5.23
CA LYS A 55 -18.40 1.74 6.59
C LYS A 55 -17.63 0.66 7.35
N CYS A 56 -16.33 0.55 7.15
CA CYS A 56 -15.50 -0.43 7.82
C CYS A 56 -14.32 0.30 8.44
N SER A 57 -14.28 0.28 9.77
CA SER A 57 -13.13 0.62 10.59
C SER A 57 -11.89 -0.10 10.06
N LEU A 58 -10.92 0.69 9.57
CA LEU A 58 -9.61 0.28 9.05
C LEU A 58 -8.72 -0.31 10.17
N LEU A 59 -9.15 -1.40 10.81
CA LEU A 59 -8.48 -1.99 11.97
C LEU A 59 -8.19 -3.48 11.80
N TYR A 60 -8.01 -3.98 10.59
CA TYR A 60 -7.57 -5.36 10.37
C TYR A 60 -6.77 -5.44 9.07
N ALA A 61 -5.49 -5.06 9.11
CA ALA A 61 -4.43 -5.52 8.17
C ALA A 61 -3.13 -4.74 8.38
N PHE A 62 -2.62 -4.64 9.60
CA PHE A 62 -1.24 -4.23 9.87
C PHE A 62 -0.81 -4.80 11.24
N ASN A 63 -1.00 -6.10 11.44
CA ASN A 63 -0.14 -6.82 12.38
C ASN A 63 0.96 -7.44 11.53
N LEU A 64 2.12 -6.77 11.56
CA LEU A 64 3.40 -7.30 11.12
C LEU A 64 3.90 -8.31 12.15
#